data_AF-A0A2W6BLE6-F1
#
_entry.id   AF-A0A2W6BLE6-F1
#
_cell.length_a   1.000
_cell.length_b   1.000
_cell.length_c   1.000
_cell.angle_alpha   90.00
_cell.angle_beta   90.00
_cell.angle_gamma   90.00
#
_symmetry.space_group_name_H-M   'P 1'
#
loop_
_entity.id
_entity.type
_entity.pdbx_description
1 polymer ?
#
loop_
_entity_poly.entity_id
_entity_poly.type
_entity_poly.pdbx_seq_one_letter_code
_entity_poly.pdbx_strand_id
1 'polypeptide(L)'
;MLAADVLEHLKNPVAALRRAASYLRNDGHVIASLPNVTHVSVRLALLQGHFPYSSTGLLDRTHLRFFDREHAVELFEQAGLEVVRMVAHQVDAEDANVPFERDELAEQILADAAADPDASAFQFIVIGRPSPDPERSPIEPRREHAARTNAAESERDELERSRGEIGRLTQALVASAQRGAESLELLRSAHEQLAQRDLALDELRLELAELTRSFQEFERNAQDDHAARAYFEAESAAAHQALEEVRGSRAWRLVVLLRHLKRRLLG
;
A
#
# COMPACT_ATOMS: atom_id res chain seq x y z
N MET A 1 -24.00 15.26 56.64
CA MET A 1 -24.17 16.50 55.88
C MET A 1 -24.62 16.15 54.47
N LEU A 2 -25.56 16.92 53.92
CA LEU A 2 -25.99 16.80 52.53
C LEU A 2 -25.65 18.10 51.78
N ALA A 3 -24.99 17.99 50.63
CA ALA A 3 -24.74 19.09 49.68
C ALA A 3 -25.20 18.66 48.28
N ALA A 4 -26.49 18.80 48.03
CA ALA A 4 -27.08 18.47 46.73
C ALA A 4 -27.13 19.73 45.86
N ASP A 5 -26.40 19.72 44.75
CA ASP A 5 -26.39 20.76 43.72
C ASP A 5 -25.98 22.14 44.28
N VAL A 6 -24.87 22.14 45.03
CA VAL A 6 -24.36 23.34 45.72
C VAL A 6 -22.90 23.62 45.39
N LEU A 7 -22.04 22.60 45.41
CA LEU A 7 -20.59 22.78 45.43
C LEU A 7 -20.07 23.40 44.13
N GLU A 8 -20.71 23.09 43.01
CA GLU A 8 -20.47 23.63 41.68
C GLU A 8 -20.76 25.14 41.58
N HIS A 9 -21.65 25.67 42.41
CA HIS A 9 -21.98 27.11 42.48
C HIS A 9 -21.03 27.90 43.39
N LEU A 10 -20.10 27.24 44.09
CA LEU A 10 -19.21 27.89 45.04
C LEU A 10 -17.90 28.33 44.40
N LYS A 11 -17.45 29.53 44.77
CA LYS A 11 -16.10 30.02 44.40
C LYS A 11 -15.00 29.14 45.00
N ASN A 12 -15.18 28.63 46.22
CA ASN A 12 -14.22 27.76 46.91
C ASN A 12 -14.95 26.58 47.58
N PRO A 13 -15.27 25.51 46.82
CA PRO A 13 -16.00 24.36 47.36
C PRO A 13 -15.20 23.58 48.40
N VAL A 14 -13.86 23.49 48.27
CA VAL A 14 -12.98 22.81 49.24
C VAL A 14 -13.12 23.43 50.63
N ALA A 15 -13.03 24.76 50.73
CA ALA A 15 -13.13 25.45 52.02
C ALA A 15 -14.51 25.30 52.66
N ALA A 16 -15.57 25.34 51.85
CA ALA A 16 -16.94 25.11 52.31
C ALA A 16 -17.13 23.69 52.83
N LEU A 17 -16.65 22.70 52.06
CA LEU A 17 -16.73 21.28 52.40
C LEU A 17 -15.94 20.97 53.67
N ARG A 18 -14.71 21.49 53.81
CA ARG A 18 -13.87 21.35 55.02
C ARG A 18 -14.54 21.95 56.25
N ARG A 19 -15.10 23.15 56.13
CA ARG A 19 -15.84 23.81 57.22
C ARG A 19 -17.08 23.02 57.61
N ALA A 20 -17.79 22.45 56.65
CA ALA A 20 -18.98 21.69 56.94
C ALA A 20 -18.63 20.32 57.56
N ALA A 21 -17.54 19.70 57.13
CA ALA A 21 -16.97 18.49 57.70
C ALA A 21 -16.54 18.67 59.17
N SER A 22 -16.08 19.86 59.59
CA SER A 22 -15.70 20.08 61.00
C SER A 22 -16.87 20.02 61.99
N TYR A 23 -18.12 20.00 61.52
CA TYR A 23 -19.31 19.79 62.35
C TYR A 23 -19.76 18.32 62.39
N LEU A 24 -19.11 17.43 61.64
CA LEU A 24 -19.44 16.01 61.66
C LEU A 24 -18.89 15.33 62.92
N ARG A 25 -19.63 14.32 63.38
CA ARG A 25 -19.12 13.32 64.31
C ARG A 25 -18.09 12.44 63.58
N ASN A 26 -17.27 11.70 64.33
CA ASN A 26 -16.26 10.80 63.77
C ASN A 26 -16.84 9.70 62.84
N ASP A 27 -18.11 9.33 63.03
CA ASP A 27 -18.87 8.39 62.20
C ASP A 27 -19.80 9.10 61.20
N GLY A 28 -19.73 10.43 61.12
CA GLY A 28 -20.52 11.25 60.24
C GLY A 28 -20.06 11.14 58.78
N HIS A 29 -21.01 11.33 57.87
CA HIS A 29 -20.76 11.30 56.43
C HIS A 29 -21.15 12.63 55.78
N VAL A 30 -20.41 13.01 54.74
CA VAL A 30 -20.84 14.00 53.74
C VAL A 30 -21.34 13.25 52.52
N ILE A 31 -22.50 13.66 52.02
CA ILE A 31 -23.05 13.21 50.75
C ILE A 31 -23.19 14.44 49.86
N ALA A 32 -22.59 14.41 48.66
CA ALA A 32 -22.73 15.48 47.68
C ALA A 32 -23.12 14.94 46.30
N SER A 33 -23.96 15.68 45.58
CA SER A 33 -24.12 15.51 44.12
C SER A 33 -23.18 16.48 43.41
N LEU A 34 -22.49 15.98 42.40
CA LEU A 34 -21.57 16.77 41.58
C LEU A 34 -21.90 16.51 40.10
N PRO A 35 -22.28 17.55 39.33
CA PRO A 35 -22.56 17.39 37.91
C PRO A 35 -21.29 17.00 37.16
N ASN A 36 -21.43 16.05 36.22
CA ASN A 36 -20.32 15.57 35.42
C ASN A 36 -20.19 16.35 34.11
N VAL A 37 -19.16 17.18 33.98
CA VAL A 37 -18.93 17.94 32.75
C VAL A 37 -18.45 17.07 31.59
N THR A 38 -17.98 15.85 31.87
CA THR A 38 -17.51 14.90 30.84
C THR A 38 -18.61 13.99 30.30
N HIS A 39 -19.87 14.24 30.69
CA HIS A 39 -21.02 13.56 30.11
C HIS A 39 -20.99 13.64 28.58
N VAL A 40 -21.39 12.55 27.91
CA VAL A 40 -21.24 12.38 26.46
C VAL A 40 -21.91 13.50 25.68
N SER A 41 -23.08 13.97 26.10
CA SER A 41 -23.78 15.08 25.42
C SER A 41 -22.97 16.38 25.41
N VAL A 42 -22.24 16.69 26.49
CA VAL A 42 -21.34 17.86 26.57
C VAL A 42 -20.14 17.67 25.65
N ARG A 43 -19.56 16.46 25.62
CA ARG A 43 -18.42 16.13 24.74
C ARG A 43 -18.78 16.25 23.26
N LEU A 44 -19.96 15.76 22.87
CA LEU A 44 -20.44 15.85 21.49
C LEU A 44 -20.75 17.30 21.09
N ALA A 45 -21.40 18.07 21.96
CA ALA A 45 -21.61 19.50 21.73
C ALA A 45 -20.28 20.27 21.55
N LEU A 46 -19.29 19.98 22.40
CA LEU A 46 -17.96 20.59 22.32
C LEU A 46 -17.22 20.21 21.02
N LEU A 47 -17.35 18.96 20.58
CA LEU A 47 -16.78 18.50 19.32
C LEU A 47 -17.37 19.25 18.12
N GLN A 48 -18.64 19.62 18.20
CA GLN A 48 -19.33 20.46 17.22
C GLN A 48 -19.03 21.95 17.37
N GLY A 49 -18.19 22.34 18.35
CA GLY A 49 -17.78 23.72 18.58
C GLY A 49 -18.79 24.52 19.42
N HIS A 50 -19.63 23.85 20.20
CA HIS A 50 -20.65 24.48 21.02
C HIS A 50 -20.45 24.21 22.53
N PHE A 51 -20.74 25.22 23.34
CA PHE A 51 -20.81 25.08 24.81
C PHE A 51 -22.08 25.76 25.32
N PRO A 52 -23.25 25.12 25.16
CA PRO A 52 -24.54 25.75 25.34
C PRO A 52 -24.89 25.87 26.83
N TYR A 53 -24.70 27.06 27.40
CA TYR A 53 -25.18 27.35 28.75
C TYR A 53 -26.72 27.29 28.82
N SER A 54 -27.24 26.71 29.89
CA SER A 54 -28.66 26.57 30.15
C SER A 54 -29.06 27.26 31.46
N SER A 55 -30.36 27.25 31.76
CA SER A 55 -30.88 27.67 33.07
C SER A 55 -30.76 26.60 34.15
N THR A 56 -30.48 25.35 33.78
CA THR A 56 -30.53 24.15 34.63
C THR A 56 -29.77 22.99 33.97
N GLY A 57 -29.18 22.10 34.76
CA GLY A 57 -28.51 20.89 34.27
C GLY A 57 -26.98 21.06 34.23
N LEU A 58 -26.29 20.23 33.45
CA LEU A 58 -24.81 20.15 33.46
C LEU A 58 -24.13 21.49 33.18
N LEU A 59 -24.67 22.25 32.23
CA LEU A 59 -24.16 23.55 31.77
C LEU A 59 -25.00 24.71 32.31
N ASP A 60 -25.53 24.60 33.52
CA ASP A 60 -26.19 25.72 34.18
C ASP A 60 -25.25 26.93 34.23
N ARG A 61 -25.71 28.08 33.74
CA ARG A 61 -24.95 29.33 33.68
C ARG A 61 -24.41 29.82 35.03
N THR A 62 -24.94 29.30 36.14
CA THR A 62 -24.53 29.64 37.50
C THR A 62 -23.46 28.70 38.06
N HIS A 63 -23.08 27.64 37.34
CA HIS A 63 -21.93 26.79 37.69
C HIS A 63 -20.63 27.58 37.57
N LEU A 64 -19.84 27.58 38.65
CA LEU A 64 -18.50 28.16 38.71
C LEU A 64 -17.41 27.11 38.69
N ARG A 65 -17.77 25.84 38.93
CA ARG A 65 -16.87 24.68 38.96
C ARG A 65 -17.48 23.54 38.16
N PHE A 66 -16.63 22.78 37.52
CA PHE A 66 -16.97 21.63 36.70
C PHE A 66 -16.15 20.45 37.18
N PHE A 67 -16.75 19.27 37.22
CA PHE A 67 -16.14 18.08 37.78
C PHE A 67 -16.19 16.93 36.77
N ASP A 68 -15.10 16.20 36.69
CA ASP A 68 -15.08 14.81 36.23
C ASP A 68 -15.00 13.89 37.47
N ARG A 69 -14.93 12.58 37.26
CA ARG A 69 -14.80 11.60 38.36
C ARG A 69 -13.59 11.87 39.25
N GLU A 70 -12.43 12.16 38.65
CA GLU A 70 -11.15 12.29 39.35
C GLU A 70 -11.17 13.55 40.22
N HIS A 71 -11.53 14.70 39.65
CA HIS A 71 -11.71 15.96 40.38
C HIS A 71 -12.81 15.91 41.45
N ALA A 72 -13.86 15.10 41.27
CA ALA A 72 -14.86 14.88 42.31
C ALA A 72 -14.26 14.17 43.53
N VAL A 73 -13.35 13.20 43.34
CA VAL A 73 -12.61 12.55 44.44
C VAL A 73 -11.63 13.54 45.06
N GLU A 74 -10.83 14.23 44.24
CA GLU A 74 -9.84 15.21 44.72
C GLU A 74 -10.50 16.31 45.58
N LEU A 75 -11.71 16.76 45.23
CA LEU A 75 -12.46 17.75 46.00
C LEU A 75 -12.67 17.29 47.45
N PHE A 76 -13.03 16.02 47.65
CA PHE A 76 -13.23 15.44 48.97
C PHE A 76 -11.90 15.28 49.71
N GLU A 77 -10.89 14.76 49.05
CA GLU A 77 -9.55 14.56 49.63
C GLU A 77 -8.93 15.88 50.09
N GLN A 78 -8.98 16.92 49.25
CA GLN A 78 -8.52 18.26 49.61
C GLN A 78 -9.31 18.86 50.79
N ALA A 79 -10.57 18.45 50.99
CA ALA A 79 -11.37 18.87 52.14
C ALA A 79 -11.05 18.07 53.43
N GLY A 80 -10.11 17.12 53.39
CA GLY A 80 -9.77 16.25 54.51
C GLY A 80 -10.77 15.11 54.70
N LEU A 81 -11.47 14.72 53.65
CA LEU A 81 -12.42 13.62 53.63
C LEU A 81 -11.85 12.47 52.79
N GLU A 82 -12.11 11.24 53.19
CA GLU A 82 -11.89 10.09 52.31
C GLU A 82 -13.21 9.68 51.64
N VAL A 83 -13.17 9.36 50.36
CA VAL A 83 -14.33 8.87 49.61
C VAL A 83 -14.57 7.40 49.95
N VAL A 84 -15.72 7.12 50.56
CA VAL A 84 -16.15 5.77 50.94
C VAL A 84 -16.87 5.09 49.78
N ARG A 85 -17.67 5.85 49.03
CA ARG A 85 -18.45 5.34 47.92
C ARG A 85 -18.77 6.45 46.94
N MET A 86 -18.79 6.11 45.66
CA MET A 86 -19.31 6.97 44.59
C MET A 86 -20.32 6.20 43.76
N VAL A 87 -21.44 6.83 43.44
CA VAL A 87 -22.48 6.28 42.57
C VAL A 87 -22.75 7.28 41.45
N ALA A 88 -22.84 6.80 40.22
CA ALA A 88 -23.24 7.63 39.09
C ALA A 88 -24.76 7.56 38.88
N HIS A 89 -25.40 8.71 38.75
CA HIS A 89 -26.75 8.80 38.21
C HIS A 89 -26.64 8.83 36.68
N GLN A 90 -27.20 7.81 36.03
CA GLN A 90 -27.09 7.62 34.59
C GLN A 90 -28.23 8.36 33.87
N VAL A 91 -27.90 9.11 32.82
CA VAL A 91 -28.85 9.75 31.91
C VAL A 91 -28.32 9.56 30.49
N ASP A 92 -29.22 9.29 29.54
CA ASP A 92 -28.82 9.16 28.15
C ASP A 92 -28.47 10.53 27.55
N ALA A 93 -27.71 10.52 26.45
CA ALA A 93 -27.20 11.74 25.83
C ALA A 93 -28.33 12.72 25.47
N GLU A 94 -29.41 12.18 24.93
CA GLU A 94 -30.59 12.88 24.43
C GLU A 94 -31.42 13.52 25.55
N ASP A 95 -31.39 12.95 26.76
CA ASP A 95 -32.16 13.42 27.91
C ASP A 95 -31.38 14.40 28.81
N ALA A 96 -30.09 14.57 28.56
CA ALA A 96 -29.21 15.39 29.39
C ALA A 96 -29.38 16.92 29.22
N ASN A 97 -30.32 17.37 28.38
CA ASN A 97 -30.62 18.77 28.11
C ASN A 97 -29.39 19.58 27.63
N VAL A 98 -28.54 18.94 26.82
CA VAL A 98 -27.40 19.56 26.13
C VAL A 98 -27.57 19.27 24.64
N PRO A 99 -27.88 20.28 23.81
CA PRO A 99 -28.14 20.06 22.39
C PRO A 99 -26.85 19.68 21.64
N PHE A 100 -26.94 18.68 20.77
CA PHE A 100 -25.91 18.28 19.81
C PHE A 100 -26.60 17.68 18.56
N GLU A 101 -25.99 17.84 17.39
CA GLU A 101 -26.54 17.36 16.11
C GLU A 101 -25.97 15.96 15.79
N ARG A 102 -26.65 14.90 16.25
CA ARG A 102 -26.15 13.52 16.14
C ARG A 102 -25.83 13.11 14.69
N ASP A 103 -26.63 13.55 13.73
CA ASP A 103 -26.52 13.17 12.31
C ASP A 103 -25.29 13.79 11.61
N GLU A 104 -24.67 14.80 12.20
CA GLU A 104 -23.44 15.42 11.69
C GLU A 104 -22.17 14.68 12.15
N LEU A 105 -22.30 13.67 12.99
CA LEU A 105 -21.19 12.95 13.60
C LEU A 105 -21.02 11.56 13.00
N ALA A 106 -19.77 11.17 12.73
CA ALA A 106 -19.46 9.82 12.25
C ALA A 106 -19.77 8.77 13.34
N GLU A 107 -20.26 7.59 12.94
CA GLU A 107 -20.61 6.49 13.87
C GLU A 107 -19.46 6.11 14.79
N GLN A 108 -18.21 6.11 14.28
CA GLN A 108 -17.03 5.81 15.09
C GLN A 108 -16.85 6.82 16.23
N ILE A 109 -17.12 8.10 15.99
CA ILE A 109 -17.00 9.16 17.01
C ILE A 109 -18.03 8.92 18.12
N LEU A 110 -19.27 8.58 17.75
CA LEU A 110 -20.33 8.25 18.72
C LEU A 110 -19.95 7.02 19.55
N ALA A 111 -19.40 5.98 18.91
CA ALA A 111 -18.94 4.77 19.58
C ALA A 111 -17.77 5.06 20.55
N ASP A 112 -16.76 5.80 20.12
CA ASP A 112 -15.61 6.17 20.95
C ASP A 112 -16.03 7.07 22.13
N ALA A 113 -17.00 7.97 21.91
CA ALA A 113 -17.53 8.82 22.95
C ALA A 113 -18.30 8.02 24.02
N ALA A 114 -19.11 7.05 23.59
CA ALA A 114 -19.89 6.18 24.46
C ALA A 114 -19.07 5.09 25.16
N ALA A 115 -17.87 4.76 24.67
CA ALA A 115 -17.01 3.74 25.27
C ALA A 115 -16.43 4.14 26.65
N ASP A 116 -16.46 5.42 26.99
CA ASP A 116 -16.09 5.90 28.32
C ASP A 116 -17.08 5.36 29.39
N PRO A 117 -16.61 4.69 30.46
CA PRO A 117 -17.48 4.18 31.53
C PRO A 117 -18.39 5.24 32.18
N ASP A 118 -17.99 6.51 32.13
CA ASP A 118 -18.72 7.64 32.69
C ASP A 118 -19.48 8.46 31.64
N ALA A 119 -19.54 7.98 30.39
CA ALA A 119 -20.21 8.67 29.29
C ALA A 119 -21.66 9.07 29.62
N SER A 120 -22.42 8.16 30.23
CA SER A 120 -23.81 8.39 30.64
C SER A 120 -23.94 8.89 32.08
N ALA A 121 -22.84 9.07 32.81
CA ALA A 121 -22.89 9.55 34.18
C ALA A 121 -23.22 11.05 34.17
N PHE A 122 -24.46 11.40 34.47
CA PHE A 122 -24.92 12.79 34.53
C PHE A 122 -24.37 13.50 35.77
N GLN A 123 -24.34 12.80 36.89
CA GLN A 123 -23.81 13.33 38.15
C GLN A 123 -23.23 12.21 38.99
N PHE A 124 -22.23 12.56 39.78
CA PHE A 124 -21.64 11.69 40.78
C PHE A 124 -22.22 12.02 42.16
N ILE A 125 -22.80 11.01 42.79
CA ILE A 125 -23.18 11.04 44.19
C ILE A 125 -22.01 10.50 45.00
N VAL A 126 -21.31 11.39 45.68
CA VAL A 126 -20.08 11.08 46.42
C VAL A 126 -20.39 11.03 47.90
N ILE A 127 -20.01 9.93 48.55
CA ILE A 127 -20.14 9.72 49.98
C ILE A 127 -18.73 9.70 50.58
N GLY A 128 -18.44 10.65 51.45
CA GLY A 128 -17.16 10.74 52.15
C GLY A 128 -17.33 10.81 53.66
N ARG A 129 -16.26 10.50 54.38
CA ARG A 129 -16.18 10.63 55.84
C ARG A 129 -14.87 11.34 56.24
N PRO A 130 -14.76 11.93 57.44
CA PRO A 130 -13.51 12.53 57.90
C PRO A 130 -12.33 11.56 57.74
N SER A 131 -11.29 12.01 57.04
CA SER A 131 -10.07 11.21 56.89
C SER A 131 -9.40 11.05 58.26
N PRO A 132 -8.91 9.84 58.60
CA PRO A 132 -8.10 9.64 59.80
C PRO A 132 -6.74 10.37 59.71
N ASP A 133 -6.31 10.75 58.50
CA ASP A 133 -5.11 11.54 58.24
C ASP A 133 -5.48 12.75 57.34
N PRO A 134 -5.92 13.87 57.94
CA PRO A 134 -6.36 15.05 57.20
C PRO A 134 -5.19 15.89 56.63
N GLU A 135 -3.94 15.62 57.05
CA GLU A 135 -2.75 16.30 56.54
C GLU A 135 -2.12 15.59 55.33
N ARG A 136 -2.59 14.37 55.01
CA ARG A 136 -2.26 13.65 53.78
C ARG A 136 -2.91 14.33 52.58
N SER A 137 -2.42 15.51 52.26
CA SER A 137 -2.81 16.25 51.07
C SER A 137 -2.23 15.55 49.85
N PRO A 138 -3.04 15.06 48.89
CA PRO A 138 -2.54 14.72 47.57
C PRO A 138 -2.33 16.03 46.82
N ILE A 139 -1.37 16.86 47.24
CA ILE A 139 -0.85 17.90 46.35
C ILE A 139 0.31 17.27 45.61
N GLU A 140 0.01 16.66 44.46
CA GLU A 140 0.72 16.91 43.20
C GLU A 140 -0.19 16.55 41.99
N PRO A 141 -1.33 17.24 41.75
CA PRO A 141 -2.22 16.94 40.62
C PRO A 141 -1.71 17.50 39.27
N ARG A 142 -0.38 17.59 39.09
CA ARG A 142 0.24 17.94 37.81
C ARG A 142 1.32 16.98 37.37
N ARG A 143 1.84 16.11 38.23
CA ARG A 143 2.90 15.17 37.83
C ARG A 143 2.36 13.89 37.23
N GLU A 144 1.24 13.37 37.71
CA GLU A 144 0.65 12.16 37.13
C GLU A 144 -0.08 12.42 35.80
N HIS A 145 -0.90 13.48 35.71
CA HIS A 145 -1.54 13.82 34.43
C HIS A 145 -0.50 14.24 33.39
N ALA A 146 0.51 15.07 33.73
CA ALA A 146 1.61 15.40 32.83
C ALA A 146 2.49 14.20 32.49
N ALA A 147 2.73 13.27 33.42
CA ALA A 147 3.46 12.03 33.11
C ALA A 147 2.66 11.11 32.19
N ARG A 148 1.33 11.01 32.39
CA ARG A 148 0.43 10.24 31.50
C ARG A 148 0.30 10.90 30.12
N THR A 149 0.23 12.24 30.04
CA THR A 149 0.25 12.96 28.74
C THR A 149 1.60 12.85 28.07
N ASN A 150 2.72 13.05 28.78
CA ASN A 150 4.07 12.86 28.21
C ASN A 150 4.31 11.41 27.76
N ALA A 151 3.80 10.41 28.51
CA ALA A 151 3.88 9.01 28.10
C ALA A 151 3.04 8.73 26.86
N ALA A 152 1.81 9.25 26.80
CA ALA A 152 0.95 9.13 25.63
C ALA A 152 1.48 9.90 24.42
N GLU A 153 2.15 11.04 24.62
CA GLU A 153 2.84 11.81 23.58
C GLU A 153 4.07 11.04 23.07
N SER A 154 4.87 10.45 23.96
CA SER A 154 6.00 9.60 23.58
C SER A 154 5.55 8.36 22.79
N GLU A 155 4.45 7.73 23.20
CA GLU A 155 3.88 6.57 22.50
C GLU A 155 3.30 6.98 21.13
N ARG A 156 2.65 8.15 21.04
CA ARG A 156 2.19 8.72 19.75
C ARG A 156 3.35 9.04 18.81
N ASP A 157 4.42 9.64 19.32
CA ASP A 157 5.62 9.92 18.54
C ASP A 157 6.26 8.62 18.02
N GLU A 158 6.30 7.58 18.84
CA GLU A 158 6.81 6.26 18.46
C GLU A 158 5.93 5.58 17.40
N LEU A 159 4.60 5.70 17.54
CA LEU A 159 3.64 5.25 16.53
C LEU A 159 3.78 6.04 15.22
N GLU A 160 3.96 7.35 15.26
CA GLU A 160 4.18 8.16 14.06
C GLU A 160 5.50 7.81 13.35
N ARG A 161 6.58 7.58 14.12
CA ARG A 161 7.84 7.08 13.56
C ARG A 161 7.66 5.72 12.91
N SER A 162 6.99 4.79 13.59
CA SER A 162 6.71 3.45 13.08
C SER A 162 5.85 3.50 11.81
N ARG A 163 4.82 4.36 11.78
CA ARG A 163 3.97 4.57 10.61
C ARG A 163 4.76 5.17 9.44
N GLY A 164 5.67 6.11 9.72
CA GLY A 164 6.58 6.67 8.72
C GLY A 164 7.54 5.63 8.15
N GLU A 165 8.05 4.73 8.97
CA GLU A 165 8.93 3.64 8.55
C GLU A 165 8.20 2.59 7.72
N ILE A 166 7.00 2.18 8.14
CA ILE A 166 6.11 1.32 7.33
C ILE A 166 5.81 1.97 5.97
N GLY A 167 5.55 3.29 5.94
CA GLY A 167 5.33 4.02 4.70
C GLY A 167 6.53 3.97 3.76
N ARG A 168 7.75 4.18 4.28
CA ARG A 168 8.99 4.06 3.50
C ARG A 168 9.21 2.64 2.98
N LEU A 169 9.04 1.62 3.84
CA LEU A 169 9.22 0.22 3.45
C LEU A 169 8.21 -0.19 2.39
N THR A 170 6.96 0.26 2.50
CA THR A 170 5.90 0.03 1.50
C THR A 170 6.27 0.65 0.16
N GLN A 171 6.73 1.89 0.13
CA GLN A 171 7.19 2.53 -1.10
C GLN A 171 8.39 1.80 -1.73
N ALA A 172 9.35 1.38 -0.91
CA ALA A 172 10.50 0.61 -1.37
C ALA A 172 10.09 -0.74 -1.98
N LEU A 173 9.14 -1.43 -1.35
CA LEU A 173 8.60 -2.70 -1.84
C LEU A 173 7.87 -2.53 -3.19
N VAL A 174 7.03 -1.50 -3.32
CA VAL A 174 6.33 -1.19 -4.58
C VAL A 174 7.34 -0.89 -5.69
N ALA A 175 8.34 -0.05 -5.42
CA ALA A 175 9.39 0.25 -6.40
C ALA A 175 10.20 -0.99 -6.79
N SER A 176 10.45 -1.91 -5.84
CA SER A 176 11.12 -3.18 -6.12
C SER A 176 10.27 -4.09 -6.98
N ALA A 177 8.96 -4.17 -6.73
CA ALA A 177 8.04 -4.96 -7.53
C ALA A 177 7.93 -4.43 -8.97
N GLN A 178 7.88 -3.10 -9.15
CA GLN A 178 7.87 -2.46 -10.46
C GLN A 178 9.14 -2.78 -11.27
N ARG A 179 10.33 -2.63 -10.66
CA ARG A 179 11.60 -3.03 -11.32
C ARG A 179 11.63 -4.51 -11.70
N GLY A 180 11.03 -5.37 -10.86
CA GLY A 180 10.90 -6.79 -11.14
C GLY A 180 10.01 -7.06 -12.36
N ALA A 181 8.87 -6.38 -12.46
CA ALA A 181 7.96 -6.49 -13.60
C ALA A 181 8.62 -6.03 -14.91
N GLU A 182 9.30 -4.87 -14.89
CA GLU A 182 10.04 -4.36 -16.06
C GLU A 182 11.14 -5.34 -16.51
N SER A 183 11.86 -5.95 -15.56
CA SER A 183 12.90 -6.94 -15.87
C SER A 183 12.33 -8.21 -16.52
N LEU A 184 11.16 -8.67 -16.06
CA LEU A 184 10.47 -9.82 -16.66
C LEU A 184 9.98 -9.52 -18.08
N GLU A 185 9.50 -8.31 -18.32
CA GLU A 185 9.06 -7.88 -19.66
C GLU A 185 10.24 -7.80 -20.64
N LEU A 186 11.38 -7.27 -20.20
CA LEU A 186 12.63 -7.27 -20.98
C LEU A 186 13.11 -8.68 -21.30
N LEU A 187 13.11 -9.59 -20.31
CA LEU A 187 13.48 -10.99 -20.52
C LEU A 187 12.56 -11.69 -21.52
N ARG A 188 11.24 -11.43 -21.44
CA ARG A 188 10.27 -11.96 -22.39
C ARG A 188 10.53 -11.46 -23.80
N SER A 189 10.74 -10.16 -23.97
CA SER A 189 11.04 -9.55 -25.27
C SER A 189 12.34 -10.11 -25.88
N ALA A 190 13.39 -10.26 -25.06
CA ALA A 190 14.64 -10.86 -25.49
C ALA A 190 14.46 -12.32 -25.93
N HIS A 191 13.63 -13.09 -25.21
CA HIS A 191 13.33 -14.47 -25.57
C HIS A 191 12.57 -14.58 -26.90
N GLU A 192 11.57 -13.72 -27.12
CA GLU A 192 10.83 -13.65 -28.39
C GLU A 192 11.75 -13.27 -29.56
N GLN A 193 12.67 -12.33 -29.37
CA GLN A 193 13.68 -11.98 -30.38
C GLN A 193 14.63 -13.14 -30.69
N LEU A 194 15.08 -13.89 -29.68
CA LEU A 194 15.92 -15.07 -29.91
C LEU A 194 15.16 -16.13 -30.71
N ALA A 195 13.91 -16.41 -30.36
CA ALA A 195 13.08 -17.36 -31.11
C ALA A 195 12.88 -16.93 -32.58
N GLN A 196 12.67 -15.64 -32.84
CA GLN A 196 12.59 -15.12 -34.21
C GLN A 196 13.91 -15.26 -34.97
N ARG A 197 15.05 -15.04 -34.31
CA ARG A 197 16.38 -15.22 -34.91
C ARG A 197 16.66 -16.68 -35.23
N ASP A 198 16.27 -17.60 -34.36
CA ASP A 198 16.45 -19.04 -34.60
C ASP A 198 15.64 -19.49 -35.82
N LEU A 199 14.39 -19.04 -35.97
CA LEU A 199 13.58 -19.30 -37.17
C LEU A 199 14.23 -18.72 -38.45
N ALA A 200 14.72 -17.49 -38.40
CA ALA A 200 15.38 -16.87 -39.55
C ALA A 200 16.69 -17.58 -39.93
N LEU A 201 17.45 -18.08 -38.94
CA LEU A 201 18.65 -18.88 -39.18
C LEU A 201 18.31 -20.22 -39.84
N ASP A 202 17.21 -20.86 -39.44
CA ASP A 202 16.77 -22.11 -40.06
C ASP A 202 16.29 -21.90 -41.51
N GLU A 203 15.61 -20.80 -41.80
CA GLU A 203 15.23 -20.41 -43.17
C GLU A 203 16.48 -20.17 -44.05
N LEU A 204 17.45 -19.38 -43.56
CA LEU A 204 18.71 -19.15 -44.27
C LEU A 204 19.52 -20.43 -44.50
N ARG A 205 19.47 -21.38 -43.56
CA ARG A 205 20.12 -22.70 -43.73
C ARG A 205 19.48 -23.50 -44.84
N LEU A 206 18.15 -23.45 -44.98
CA LEU A 206 17.44 -24.13 -46.07
C LEU A 206 17.78 -23.51 -47.42
N GLU A 207 17.78 -22.18 -47.53
CA GLU A 207 18.18 -21.46 -48.74
C GLU A 207 19.62 -21.79 -49.15
N LEU A 208 20.55 -21.78 -48.17
CA LEU A 208 21.95 -22.12 -48.43
C LEU A 208 22.10 -23.57 -48.93
N ALA A 209 21.32 -24.51 -48.37
CA ALA A 209 21.33 -25.91 -48.80
C ALA A 209 20.79 -26.07 -50.24
N GLU A 210 19.74 -25.33 -50.60
CA GLU A 210 19.19 -25.32 -51.96
C GLU A 210 20.19 -24.70 -52.96
N LEU A 211 20.79 -23.56 -52.60
CA LEU A 211 21.80 -22.92 -53.44
C LEU A 211 23.03 -23.81 -53.64
N THR A 212 23.46 -24.51 -52.58
CA THR A 212 24.56 -25.47 -52.65
C THR A 212 24.23 -26.62 -53.61
N ARG A 213 23.00 -27.14 -53.56
CA ARG A 213 22.55 -28.20 -54.48
C ARG A 213 22.52 -27.71 -55.94
N SER A 214 21.96 -26.52 -56.17
CA SER A 214 21.91 -25.89 -57.49
C SER A 214 23.32 -25.65 -58.07
N PHE A 215 24.26 -25.20 -57.23
CA PHE A 215 25.66 -25.04 -57.63
C PHE A 215 26.33 -26.38 -57.99
N GLN A 216 26.11 -27.44 -57.20
CA GLN A 216 26.61 -28.77 -57.51
C GLN A 216 26.05 -29.32 -58.83
N GLU A 217 24.76 -29.10 -59.11
CA GLU A 217 24.13 -29.48 -60.37
C GLU A 217 24.72 -28.70 -61.55
N PHE A 218 24.94 -27.39 -61.38
CA PHE A 218 25.60 -26.56 -62.38
C PHE A 218 27.03 -27.04 -62.68
N GLU A 219 27.83 -27.31 -61.65
CA GLU A 219 29.19 -27.85 -61.81
C GLU A 219 29.19 -29.18 -62.57
N ARG A 220 28.26 -30.08 -62.24
CA ARG A 220 28.09 -31.36 -62.93
C ARG A 220 27.72 -31.18 -64.40
N ASN A 221 26.75 -30.33 -64.70
CA ASN A 221 26.33 -30.03 -66.07
C ASN A 221 27.49 -29.41 -66.88
N ALA A 222 28.27 -28.51 -66.28
CA ALA A 222 29.43 -27.92 -66.93
C ALA A 222 30.53 -28.95 -67.23
N GLN A 223 30.76 -29.92 -66.32
CA GLN A 223 31.68 -31.04 -66.55
C GLN A 223 31.20 -31.96 -67.67
N ASP A 224 29.91 -32.29 -67.70
CA ASP A 224 29.30 -33.12 -68.74
C ASP A 224 29.36 -32.43 -70.12
N ASP A 225 29.06 -31.13 -70.20
CA ASP A 225 29.20 -30.31 -71.41
C ASP A 225 30.65 -30.28 -71.92
N HIS A 226 31.61 -30.12 -71.02
CA HIS A 226 33.04 -30.14 -71.36
C HIS A 226 33.46 -31.51 -71.90
N ALA A 227 33.01 -32.61 -71.27
CA ALA A 227 33.29 -33.96 -71.72
C ALA A 227 32.68 -34.26 -73.10
N ALA A 228 31.45 -33.81 -73.35
CA ALA A 228 30.78 -33.98 -74.64
C ALA A 228 31.51 -33.24 -75.77
N ARG A 229 31.95 -31.99 -75.53
CA ARG A 229 32.76 -31.23 -76.52
C ARG A 229 34.07 -31.93 -76.84
N ALA A 230 34.79 -32.39 -75.81
CA ALA A 230 36.05 -33.11 -76.00
C ALA A 230 35.85 -34.42 -76.80
N TYR A 231 34.76 -35.15 -76.55
CA TYR A 231 34.40 -36.34 -77.31
C TYR A 231 34.11 -36.01 -78.80
N PHE A 232 33.28 -35.00 -79.07
CA PHE A 232 32.98 -34.58 -80.44
C PHE A 232 34.20 -34.05 -81.20
N GLU A 233 35.10 -33.33 -80.54
CA GLU A 233 36.37 -32.87 -81.14
C GLU A 233 37.27 -34.05 -81.49
N ALA A 234 37.40 -35.04 -80.61
CA ALA A 234 38.17 -36.26 -80.87
C ALA A 234 37.58 -37.08 -82.02
N GLU A 235 36.26 -37.25 -82.04
CA GLU A 235 35.57 -37.99 -83.12
C GLU A 235 35.65 -37.24 -84.46
N SER A 236 35.52 -35.92 -84.44
CA SER A 236 35.75 -35.07 -85.62
C SER A 236 37.19 -35.18 -86.11
N ALA A 237 38.19 -35.14 -85.23
CA ALA A 237 39.60 -35.29 -85.60
C ALA A 237 39.89 -36.67 -86.22
N ALA A 238 39.34 -37.74 -85.65
CA ALA A 238 39.45 -39.09 -86.20
C ALA A 238 38.78 -39.21 -87.58
N ALA A 239 37.60 -38.60 -87.76
CA ALA A 239 36.91 -38.56 -89.05
C ALA A 239 37.71 -37.80 -90.12
N HIS A 240 38.33 -36.66 -89.75
CA HIS A 240 39.21 -35.90 -90.64
C HIS A 240 40.44 -36.72 -91.04
N GLN A 241 41.07 -37.43 -90.10
CA GLN A 241 42.22 -38.28 -90.39
C GLN A 241 41.85 -39.45 -91.34
N ALA A 242 40.72 -40.13 -91.09
CA ALA A 242 40.23 -41.19 -91.96
C ALA A 242 39.93 -40.69 -93.39
N LEU A 243 39.36 -39.49 -93.53
CA LEU A 243 39.15 -38.84 -94.84
C LEU A 243 40.46 -38.56 -95.57
N GLU A 244 41.49 -38.08 -94.86
CA GLU A 244 42.82 -37.87 -95.44
C GLU A 244 43.48 -39.18 -95.86
N GLU A 245 43.35 -40.25 -95.09
CA GLU A 245 43.82 -41.59 -95.50
C GLU A 245 43.11 -42.09 -96.76
N VAL A 246 41.79 -41.95 -96.83
CA VAL A 246 41.01 -42.30 -98.03
C VAL A 246 41.45 -41.45 -99.22
N ARG A 247 41.67 -40.14 -99.03
CA ARG A 247 42.18 -39.25 -100.09
C ARG A 247 43.59 -39.60 -100.55
N GLY A 248 44.45 -40.06 -99.64
CA GLY A 248 45.79 -40.55 -99.94
C GLY A 248 45.81 -41.92 -100.62
N SER A 249 44.72 -42.68 -100.55
CA SER A 249 44.63 -44.03 -101.10
C SER A 249 44.82 -44.07 -102.62
N ARG A 250 45.30 -45.22 -103.12
CA ARG A 250 45.41 -45.48 -104.57
C ARG A 250 44.04 -45.41 -105.26
N ALA A 251 42.99 -45.85 -104.57
CA ALA A 251 41.62 -45.84 -105.08
C ALA A 251 41.13 -44.40 -105.33
N TRP A 252 41.32 -43.49 -104.38
CA TRP A 252 40.92 -42.09 -104.56
C TRP A 252 41.70 -41.39 -105.66
N ARG A 253 43.02 -41.62 -105.75
CA ARG A 253 43.83 -41.11 -106.86
C ARG A 253 43.33 -41.60 -108.22
N LEU A 254 42.90 -42.87 -108.31
CA LEU A 254 42.27 -43.41 -109.50
C LEU A 254 40.95 -42.71 -109.83
N VAL A 255 40.10 -42.49 -108.82
CA VAL A 255 38.83 -41.76 -108.96
C VAL A 255 39.06 -40.33 -109.44
N VAL A 256 40.06 -39.62 -108.89
CA VAL A 256 40.43 -38.26 -109.32
C VAL A 256 40.96 -38.25 -110.76
N LEU A 257 41.85 -39.19 -111.11
CA LEU A 257 42.36 -39.35 -112.47
C LEU A 257 41.24 -39.62 -113.47
N LEU A 258 40.32 -40.54 -113.16
CA LEU A 258 39.15 -40.83 -113.98
C LEU A 258 38.25 -39.59 -114.13
N ARG A 259 38.09 -38.79 -113.07
CA ARG A 259 37.34 -37.51 -113.13
C ARG A 259 38.02 -36.48 -114.03
N HIS A 260 39.34 -36.36 -113.97
CA HIS A 260 40.12 -35.47 -114.85
C HIS A 260 40.12 -35.94 -116.30
N LEU A 261 40.26 -37.24 -116.54
CA LEU A 261 40.17 -37.83 -117.88
C LEU A 261 38.79 -37.58 -118.48
N LYS A 262 37.72 -37.81 -117.69
CA LYS A 262 36.34 -37.51 -118.09
C LYS A 262 36.14 -36.04 -118.43
N ARG A 263 36.73 -35.10 -117.66
CA ARG A 263 36.65 -33.65 -117.98
C ARG A 263 37.42 -33.27 -119.24
N ARG A 264 38.57 -33.88 -119.52
CA ARG A 264 39.36 -33.65 -120.74
C ARG A 264 38.79 -34.31 -122.00
N LEU A 265 37.94 -35.33 -121.85
CA LEU A 265 37.26 -36.01 -122.96
C LEU A 265 35.90 -35.40 -123.29
N LEU A 266 35.36 -34.54 -122.41
CA LEU A 266 34.02 -33.94 -122.54
C LEU A 266 34.05 -32.40 -122.58
N GLY A 267 35.22 -31.79 -122.75
CA GLY A 267 35.43 -30.35 -122.96
C GLY A 267 36.69 -30.13 -123.76
#